data_AF-A0A6P4FVJ3-F1
#
_entry.id   AF-A0A6P4FVJ3-F1
#
_cell.length_a   1.000
_cell.length_b   1.000
_cell.length_c   1.000
_cell.angle_alpha   90.00
_cell.angle_beta   90.00
_cell.angle_gamma   90.00
#
_symmetry.space_group_name_H-M   'P 1'
#
loop_
_entity.id
_entity.type
_entity.pdbx_description
1 polymer ?
#
loop_
_entity_poly.entity_id
_entity_poly.type
_entity_poly.pdbx_seq_one_letter_code
_entity_poly.pdbx_strand_id
1 'polypeptide(L)'
;MTPKTASATMAAQTPTTLPGAEVLMRALAEQGVEVIFGYPGGAVLPIYDALFRQNHIRHVLVRHEQAAVHAAEAYARSTGKVGVVLVTSGPGATNAVTGLLDAMMDSIPLVCLSGQVPTALIGNDAFQEADTTGITRPVTKYNYLVRRPEDLAPA
;
A
#
# COMPACT_ATOMS: atom_id res chain seq x y z
N MET A 1 57.51 27.43 4.01
CA MET A 1 56.61 26.30 4.36
C MET A 1 55.19 26.83 4.38
N THR A 2 54.46 26.72 3.26
CA THR A 2 53.03 27.03 3.18
C THR A 2 52.26 25.72 3.05
N PRO A 3 51.14 25.51 3.76
CA PRO A 3 50.41 24.25 3.70
C PRO A 3 49.67 24.11 2.37
N LYS A 4 49.80 22.94 1.72
CA LYS A 4 48.89 22.53 0.65
C LYS A 4 47.51 22.27 1.25
N THR A 5 46.52 23.11 0.93
CA THR A 5 45.11 22.79 1.14
C THR A 5 44.70 21.69 0.17
N ALA A 6 44.52 20.47 0.70
CA ALA A 6 43.87 19.40 -0.02
C ALA A 6 42.37 19.71 -0.13
N SER A 7 41.90 19.91 -1.36
CA SER A 7 40.47 19.96 -1.66
C SER A 7 39.92 18.55 -1.51
N ALA A 8 39.07 18.34 -0.51
CA ALA A 8 38.30 17.12 -0.37
C ALA A 8 37.20 17.12 -1.45
N THR A 9 37.36 16.27 -2.46
CA THR A 9 36.32 15.99 -3.44
C THR A 9 35.13 15.37 -2.73
N MET A 10 34.00 16.08 -2.67
CA MET A 10 32.72 15.51 -2.23
C MET A 10 32.35 14.40 -3.20
N ALA A 11 32.35 13.15 -2.73
CA ALA A 11 31.78 12.04 -3.49
C ALA A 11 30.30 12.36 -3.73
N ALA A 12 29.90 12.37 -5.01
CA ALA A 12 28.50 12.50 -5.39
C ALA A 12 27.72 11.35 -4.74
N GLN A 13 26.73 11.69 -3.92
CA GLN A 13 25.79 10.72 -3.37
C GLN A 13 25.01 10.15 -4.55
N THR A 14 25.22 8.87 -4.85
CA THR A 14 24.34 8.12 -5.76
C THR A 14 22.92 8.24 -5.19
N PRO A 15 21.91 8.69 -5.96
CA PRO A 15 20.55 8.75 -5.45
C PRO A 15 20.14 7.34 -5.03
N THR A 16 19.88 7.15 -3.75
CA THR A 16 19.43 5.86 -3.21
C THR A 16 18.00 5.65 -3.68
N THR A 17 17.83 4.92 -4.78
CA THR A 17 16.49 4.54 -5.27
C THR A 17 15.90 3.54 -4.28
N LEU A 18 14.99 3.99 -3.42
CA LEU A 18 14.30 3.12 -2.47
C LEU A 18 13.31 2.21 -3.23
N PRO A 19 13.19 0.92 -2.86
CA PRO A 19 12.14 0.05 -3.39
C PRO A 19 10.76 0.64 -3.11
N GLY A 20 9.82 0.52 -4.05
CA GLY A 20 8.47 1.10 -3.91
C GLY A 20 7.71 0.64 -2.66
N ALA A 21 7.94 -0.59 -2.21
CA ALA A 21 7.38 -1.08 -0.96
C ALA A 21 7.90 -0.33 0.29
N GLU A 22 9.19 0.03 0.32
CA GLU A 22 9.78 0.81 1.41
C GLU A 22 9.29 2.27 1.37
N VAL A 23 9.17 2.83 0.15
CA VAL A 23 8.55 4.16 -0.06
C VAL A 23 7.11 4.18 0.48
N LEU A 24 6.33 3.15 0.17
CA LEU A 24 4.95 3.01 0.65
C LEU A 24 4.89 2.93 2.18
N MET A 25 5.71 2.07 2.82
CA MET A 25 5.73 1.97 4.28
C MET A 25 6.12 3.28 4.94
N ARG A 26 7.13 3.97 4.40
CA ARG A 26 7.54 5.28 4.89
C ARG A 26 6.42 6.32 4.76
N ALA A 27 5.74 6.37 3.60
CA ALA A 27 4.63 7.28 3.40
C ALA A 27 3.48 7.01 4.39
N LEU A 28 3.13 5.75 4.63
CA LEU A 28 2.11 5.38 5.62
C LEU A 28 2.53 5.83 7.04
N ALA A 29 3.80 5.62 7.41
CA ALA A 29 4.33 6.05 8.70
C ALA A 29 4.27 7.58 8.87
N GLU A 30 4.65 8.34 7.85
CA GLU A 30 4.59 9.81 7.84
C GLU A 30 3.16 10.34 7.91
N GLN A 31 2.18 9.59 7.41
CA GLN A 31 0.74 9.88 7.59
C GLN A 31 0.17 9.41 8.95
N GLY A 32 1.01 8.88 9.85
CA GLY A 32 0.59 8.46 11.18
C GLY A 32 -0.20 7.15 11.21
N VAL A 33 -0.03 6.29 10.20
CA VAL A 33 -0.63 4.95 10.20
C VAL A 33 0.07 4.09 11.24
N GLU A 34 -0.71 3.53 12.16
CA GLU A 34 -0.22 2.68 13.26
C GLU A 34 -0.62 1.21 13.08
N VAL A 35 -1.70 0.94 12.32
CA VAL A 35 -2.28 -0.40 12.16
C VAL A 35 -2.70 -0.64 10.72
N ILE A 36 -2.33 -1.81 10.18
CA ILE A 36 -2.81 -2.32 8.89
C ILE A 36 -3.54 -3.64 9.14
N PHE A 37 -4.76 -3.75 8.62
CA PHE A 37 -5.53 -4.99 8.59
C PHE A 37 -5.34 -5.66 7.24
N GLY A 38 -4.97 -6.93 7.18
CA GLY A 38 -4.71 -7.51 5.87
C GLY A 38 -4.55 -9.02 5.80
N TYR A 39 -4.53 -9.50 4.56
CA TYR A 39 -4.33 -10.91 4.21
C TYR A 39 -3.26 -11.03 3.11
N PRO A 40 -2.19 -11.82 3.32
CA PRO A 40 -1.06 -11.87 2.39
C PRO A 40 -1.37 -12.66 1.12
N GLY A 41 -0.64 -12.36 0.05
CA GLY A 41 -0.63 -13.11 -1.20
C GLY A 41 0.50 -12.65 -2.13
N GLY A 42 0.69 -13.38 -3.24
CA GLY A 42 1.87 -13.25 -4.10
C GLY A 42 2.17 -11.82 -4.58
N ALA A 43 1.14 -11.09 -5.00
CA ALA A 43 1.28 -9.75 -5.57
C ALA A 43 1.67 -8.66 -4.54
N VAL A 44 1.52 -8.92 -3.25
CA VAL A 44 1.86 -7.98 -2.16
C VAL A 44 3.03 -8.44 -1.30
N LEU A 45 3.70 -9.54 -1.64
CA LEU A 45 4.85 -10.03 -0.87
C LEU A 45 5.95 -8.98 -0.64
N PRO A 46 6.32 -8.13 -1.62
CA PRO A 46 7.29 -7.06 -1.38
C PRO A 46 6.84 -6.07 -0.30
N ILE A 47 5.54 -5.77 -0.22
CA ILE A 47 4.96 -4.89 0.80
C ILE A 47 5.00 -5.56 2.17
N TYR A 48 4.67 -6.86 2.24
CA TYR A 48 4.74 -7.63 3.48
C TYR A 48 6.16 -7.81 4.00
N ASP A 49 7.15 -7.97 3.12
CA ASP A 49 8.57 -8.00 3.49
C ASP A 49 9.05 -6.65 4.05
N ALA A 50 8.68 -5.53 3.41
CA ALA A 50 8.95 -4.20 3.94
C ALA A 50 8.26 -3.96 5.30
N LEU A 51 7.00 -4.38 5.42
CA LEU A 51 6.24 -4.32 6.67
C LEU A 51 6.88 -5.17 7.79
N PHE A 52 7.46 -6.32 7.46
CA PHE A 52 8.13 -7.20 8.42
C PHE A 52 9.45 -6.61 8.95
N ARG A 53 10.14 -5.78 8.16
CA ARG A 53 11.45 -5.18 8.53
C ARG A 53 11.33 -3.98 9.48
N GLN A 54 10.13 -3.59 9.86
CA GLN A 54 9.85 -2.41 10.68
C GLN A 54 8.93 -2.76 11.87
N ASN A 55 8.93 -1.92 12.90
CA ASN A 55 8.12 -2.12 14.13
C ASN A 55 7.13 -0.98 14.46
N HIS A 56 6.97 0.03 13.60
CA HIS A 56 6.09 1.18 13.84
C HIS A 56 4.63 0.94 13.39
N ILE A 57 4.41 0.17 12.32
CA ILE A 57 3.06 -0.27 11.89
C ILE A 57 2.82 -1.69 12.38
N ARG A 58 1.75 -1.87 13.15
CA ARG A 58 1.25 -3.19 13.56
C ARG A 58 0.43 -3.81 12.43
N HIS A 59 0.78 -5.03 12.03
CA HIS A 59 -0.08 -5.83 11.15
C HIS A 59 -1.09 -6.64 11.96
N VAL A 60 -2.36 -6.63 11.53
CA VAL A 60 -3.42 -7.51 12.02
C VAL A 60 -3.82 -8.45 10.89
N LEU A 61 -3.35 -9.70 11.00
CA LEU A 61 -3.72 -10.77 10.09
C LEU A 61 -5.18 -11.19 10.33
N VAL A 62 -5.99 -11.11 9.29
CA VAL A 62 -7.38 -11.60 9.31
C VAL A 62 -7.48 -13.01 8.73
N ARG A 63 -8.70 -13.57 8.69
CA ARG A 63 -8.98 -14.88 8.05
C ARG A 63 -9.70 -14.79 6.70
N HIS A 64 -10.12 -13.59 6.32
CA HIS A 64 -10.75 -13.29 5.04
C HIS A 64 -10.63 -11.78 4.77
N GLU A 65 -10.38 -11.36 3.53
CA GLU A 65 -10.14 -9.95 3.19
C GLU A 65 -11.34 -9.05 3.52
N GLN A 66 -12.57 -9.56 3.38
CA GLN A 66 -13.77 -8.86 3.85
C GLN A 66 -13.66 -8.46 5.34
N ALA A 67 -13.11 -9.35 6.18
CA ALA A 67 -12.89 -9.05 7.59
C ALA A 67 -11.78 -8.01 7.81
N ALA A 68 -10.80 -7.90 6.90
CA ALA A 68 -9.82 -6.81 6.96
C ALA A 68 -10.49 -5.46 6.75
N VAL A 69 -11.40 -5.36 5.77
CA VAL A 69 -12.11 -4.11 5.51
C VAL A 69 -13.00 -3.74 6.69
N HIS A 70 -13.86 -4.64 7.17
CA HIS A 70 -14.74 -4.35 8.30
C HIS A 70 -13.97 -4.07 9.62
N ALA A 71 -12.81 -4.70 9.83
CA ALA A 71 -11.95 -4.37 10.97
C ALA A 71 -11.34 -2.97 10.83
N ALA A 72 -10.90 -2.59 9.63
CA ALA A 72 -10.41 -1.25 9.35
C ALA A 72 -11.52 -0.20 9.48
N GLU A 73 -12.75 -0.51 9.10
CA GLU A 73 -13.91 0.36 9.32
C GLU A 73 -14.20 0.56 10.81
N ALA A 74 -14.24 -0.52 11.59
CA ALA A 74 -14.44 -0.45 13.03
C ALA A 74 -13.33 0.37 13.71
N TYR A 75 -12.07 0.19 13.27
CA TYR A 75 -10.95 1.02 13.72
C TYR A 75 -11.17 2.49 13.39
N ALA A 76 -11.57 2.83 12.16
CA ALA A 76 -11.80 4.21 11.77
C ALA A 76 -12.92 4.86 12.59
N ARG A 77 -14.05 4.16 12.78
CA ARG A 77 -15.19 4.63 13.57
C ARG A 77 -14.85 4.87 15.05
N SER A 78 -14.06 3.97 15.63
CA SER A 78 -13.76 4.02 17.08
C SER A 78 -12.62 4.97 17.44
N THR A 79 -11.76 5.33 16.49
CA THR A 79 -10.57 6.16 16.74
C THR A 79 -10.61 7.52 16.07
N GLY A 80 -11.44 7.71 15.04
CA GLY A 80 -11.39 8.89 14.17
C GLY A 80 -10.17 8.92 13.23
N LYS A 81 -9.33 7.87 13.21
CA LYS A 81 -8.18 7.74 12.30
C LYS A 81 -8.61 7.03 11.00
N VAL A 82 -7.77 7.08 9.97
CA VAL A 82 -8.02 6.36 8.71
C VAL A 82 -7.77 4.87 8.89
N GLY A 83 -8.72 4.02 8.49
CA GLY A 83 -8.52 2.58 8.42
C GLY A 83 -7.64 2.20 7.22
N VAL A 84 -6.63 1.35 7.41
CA VAL A 84 -5.76 0.88 6.31
C VAL A 84 -5.87 -0.62 6.11
N VAL A 85 -6.15 -1.01 4.87
CA VAL A 85 -6.32 -2.41 4.45
C VAL A 85 -5.20 -2.79 3.48
N LEU A 86 -4.64 -3.99 3.62
CA LEU A 86 -3.66 -4.57 2.68
C LEU A 86 -4.11 -5.96 2.22
N VAL A 87 -4.36 -6.12 0.91
CA VAL A 87 -4.82 -7.37 0.29
C VAL A 87 -4.06 -7.65 -1.01
N THR A 88 -4.00 -8.91 -1.42
CA THR A 88 -3.37 -9.31 -2.70
C THR A 88 -4.25 -8.97 -3.91
N SER A 89 -3.74 -9.24 -5.12
CA SER A 89 -4.47 -9.11 -6.39
C SER A 89 -5.64 -10.10 -6.50
N GLY A 90 -6.40 -10.00 -7.59
CA GLY A 90 -7.41 -10.98 -7.96
C GLY A 90 -8.42 -11.23 -6.84
N PRO A 91 -8.53 -12.47 -6.31
CA PRO A 91 -9.52 -12.81 -5.29
C PRO A 91 -9.39 -11.99 -4.00
N GLY A 92 -8.16 -11.59 -3.61
CA GLY A 92 -7.96 -10.78 -2.41
C GLY A 92 -8.60 -9.39 -2.55
N ALA A 93 -8.43 -8.77 -3.71
CA ALA A 93 -9.04 -7.49 -4.04
C ALA A 93 -10.56 -7.60 -4.19
N THR A 94 -11.07 -8.65 -4.87
CA THR A 94 -12.53 -8.81 -5.04
C THR A 94 -13.25 -9.14 -3.73
N ASN A 95 -12.61 -9.85 -2.80
CA ASN A 95 -13.17 -10.11 -1.47
C ASN A 95 -13.33 -8.83 -0.62
N ALA A 96 -12.64 -7.74 -0.96
CA ALA A 96 -12.75 -6.47 -0.26
C ALA A 96 -13.96 -5.63 -0.72
N VAL A 97 -14.58 -5.95 -1.86
CA VAL A 97 -15.60 -5.11 -2.53
C VAL A 97 -16.79 -4.80 -1.62
N THR A 98 -17.31 -5.79 -0.89
CA THR A 98 -18.45 -5.58 0.02
C THR A 98 -18.13 -4.57 1.12
N GLY A 99 -16.94 -4.67 1.73
CA GLY A 99 -16.54 -3.72 2.77
C GLY A 99 -16.20 -2.33 2.21
N LEU A 100 -15.70 -2.23 0.98
CA LEU A 100 -15.48 -0.94 0.33
C LEU A 100 -16.80 -0.21 0.08
N LEU A 101 -17.83 -0.94 -0.38
CA LEU A 101 -19.17 -0.40 -0.53
C LEU A 101 -19.74 0.05 0.82
N ASP A 102 -19.63 -0.78 1.85
CA ASP A 102 -20.10 -0.45 3.21
C ASP A 102 -19.45 0.84 3.73
N ALA A 103 -18.12 0.92 3.66
CA ALA A 103 -17.36 2.10 4.06
C ALA A 103 -17.76 3.35 3.26
N MET A 104 -17.98 3.23 1.95
CA MET A 104 -18.41 4.35 1.11
C MET A 104 -19.80 4.86 1.49
N MET A 105 -20.75 3.95 1.72
CA MET A 105 -22.13 4.29 2.07
C MET A 105 -22.22 4.97 3.43
N ASP A 106 -21.37 4.55 4.37
CA ASP A 106 -21.32 5.10 5.72
C ASP A 106 -20.28 6.23 5.89
N SER A 107 -19.67 6.70 4.81
CA SER A 107 -18.66 7.77 4.82
C SER A 107 -17.46 7.49 5.74
N ILE A 108 -17.02 6.24 5.80
CA ILE A 108 -15.92 5.80 6.65
C ILE A 108 -14.57 6.07 5.96
N PRO A 109 -13.62 6.76 6.63
CA PRO A 109 -12.32 7.05 6.05
C PRO A 109 -11.46 5.79 6.02
N LEU A 110 -11.21 5.28 4.81
CA LEU A 110 -10.47 4.03 4.60
C LEU A 110 -9.56 4.13 3.36
N VAL A 111 -8.37 3.54 3.45
CA VAL A 111 -7.46 3.31 2.34
C VAL A 111 -7.25 1.81 2.15
N CYS A 112 -7.59 1.30 0.97
CA CYS A 112 -7.37 -0.10 0.61
C CYS A 112 -6.21 -0.22 -0.39
N LEU A 113 -5.15 -0.89 0.04
CA LEU A 113 -3.99 -1.20 -0.76
C LEU A 113 -4.16 -2.62 -1.30
N SER A 114 -4.37 -2.74 -2.61
CA SER A 114 -4.43 -4.03 -3.30
C SER A 114 -3.17 -4.24 -4.14
N GLY A 115 -2.56 -5.42 -4.05
CA GLY A 115 -1.57 -5.84 -5.04
C GLY A 115 -2.17 -5.97 -6.44
N GLN A 116 -1.30 -6.00 -7.44
CA GLN A 116 -1.67 -6.27 -8.82
C GLN A 116 -0.58 -7.12 -9.50
N VAL A 117 -0.95 -7.80 -10.58
CA VAL A 117 0.02 -8.46 -11.46
C VAL A 117 1.05 -7.46 -12.01
N PRO A 118 2.26 -7.91 -12.40
CA PRO A 118 3.25 -7.07 -13.06
C PRO A 118 2.64 -6.26 -14.20
N THR A 119 3.07 -5.00 -14.36
CA THR A 119 2.46 -4.04 -15.29
C THR A 119 2.40 -4.54 -16.74
N ALA A 120 3.40 -5.29 -17.18
CA ALA A 120 3.44 -5.89 -18.52
C ALA A 120 2.41 -7.01 -18.75
N LEU A 121 1.83 -7.57 -17.68
CA LEU A 121 0.83 -8.63 -17.74
C LEU A 121 -0.61 -8.11 -17.61
N ILE A 122 -0.80 -6.83 -17.27
CA ILE A 122 -2.14 -6.25 -17.12
C ILE A 122 -2.87 -6.28 -18.47
N GLY A 123 -4.09 -6.82 -18.47
CA GLY A 123 -4.97 -6.98 -19.63
C GLY A 123 -4.78 -8.29 -20.40
N ASN A 124 -4.03 -9.26 -19.85
CA ASN A 124 -3.69 -10.52 -20.53
C ASN A 124 -4.26 -11.76 -19.82
N ASP A 125 -5.28 -11.60 -18.99
CA ASP A 125 -5.88 -12.67 -18.17
C ASP A 125 -4.82 -13.44 -17.35
N ALA A 126 -3.91 -12.67 -16.75
CA ALA A 126 -2.79 -13.23 -16.01
C ALA A 126 -3.26 -13.95 -14.72
N PHE A 127 -2.39 -14.79 -14.17
CA PHE A 127 -2.68 -15.50 -12.93
C PHE A 127 -3.02 -14.53 -11.79
N GLN A 128 -4.22 -14.70 -11.22
CA GLN A 128 -4.77 -13.83 -10.17
C GLN A 128 -4.88 -12.35 -10.58
N GLU A 129 -5.10 -12.08 -11.86
CA GLU A 129 -5.49 -10.76 -12.35
C GLU A 129 -6.99 -10.53 -12.12
N ALA A 130 -7.33 -9.31 -11.70
CA ALA A 130 -8.68 -8.76 -11.80
C ALA A 130 -8.58 -7.27 -12.15
N ASP A 131 -9.56 -6.75 -12.88
CA ASP A 131 -9.72 -5.30 -13.07
C ASP A 131 -10.27 -4.66 -11.78
N THR A 132 -9.43 -4.64 -10.74
CA THR A 132 -9.77 -4.08 -9.43
C THR A 132 -10.23 -2.63 -9.55
N THR A 133 -9.62 -1.84 -10.43
CA THR A 133 -10.01 -0.44 -10.65
C THR A 133 -11.41 -0.32 -11.23
N GLY A 134 -11.78 -1.13 -12.22
CA GLY A 134 -13.13 -1.16 -12.76
C GLY A 134 -14.15 -1.66 -11.75
N ILE A 135 -13.86 -2.79 -11.10
CA ILE A 135 -14.74 -3.44 -10.10
C ILE A 135 -15.02 -2.51 -8.92
N THR A 136 -14.00 -1.79 -8.44
CA THR A 136 -14.13 -0.95 -7.23
C THR A 136 -14.54 0.50 -7.51
N ARG A 137 -14.60 0.92 -8.78
CA ARG A 137 -14.99 2.29 -9.16
C ARG A 137 -16.36 2.73 -8.61
N PRO A 138 -17.43 1.91 -8.61
CA PRO A 138 -18.73 2.33 -8.07
C PRO A 138 -18.82 2.22 -6.54
N VAL A 139 -17.82 1.65 -5.87
CA VAL A 139 -17.83 1.38 -4.42
C VAL A 139 -16.68 2.07 -3.70
N THR A 140 -16.06 3.07 -4.32
CA THR A 140 -14.99 3.89 -3.72
C THR A 140 -15.19 5.35 -4.09
N LYS A 141 -14.78 6.26 -3.21
CA LYS A 141 -14.74 7.70 -3.52
C LYS A 141 -13.76 8.00 -4.66
N TYR A 142 -12.64 7.29 -4.67
CA TYR A 142 -11.60 7.37 -5.70
C TYR A 142 -10.74 6.11 -5.65
N ASN A 143 -10.24 5.68 -6.80
CA ASN A 143 -9.22 4.63 -6.90
C ASN A 143 -8.17 5.00 -7.95
N TYR A 144 -7.00 4.37 -7.86
CA TYR A 144 -5.86 4.64 -8.73
C TYR A 144 -5.04 3.37 -8.95
N LEU A 145 -4.47 3.23 -10.16
CA LEU A 145 -3.54 2.17 -10.50
C LEU A 145 -2.13 2.77 -10.66
N VAL A 146 -1.27 2.50 -9.69
CA VAL A 146 0.15 2.88 -9.75
C VAL A 146 0.84 2.02 -10.81
N ARG A 147 1.43 2.66 -11.82
CA ARG A 147 2.13 1.97 -12.93
C ARG A 147 3.64 2.10 -12.86
N ARG A 148 4.15 3.11 -12.18
CA ARG A 148 5.59 3.34 -12.01
C ARG A 148 5.90 3.65 -10.55
N PRO A 149 7.05 3.21 -10.03
CA PRO A 149 7.46 3.51 -8.65
C PRO A 149 7.50 5.02 -8.35
N GLU A 150 7.88 5.84 -9.34
CA GLU A 150 7.96 7.30 -9.20
C GLU A 150 6.58 7.96 -8.97
N ASP A 151 5.48 7.25 -9.25
CA ASP A 151 4.13 7.74 -9.01
C ASP A 151 3.65 7.50 -7.56
N LEU A 152 4.44 6.81 -6.70
CA LEU A 152 4.08 6.52 -5.31
C LEU A 152 4.33 7.68 -4.35
N ALA A 153 5.40 8.45 -4.57
CA ALA A 153 5.74 9.61 -3.77
C ALA A 153 6.52 10.61 -4.62
N PRO A 154 6.30 11.93 -4.45
CA PRO A 154 7.14 12.94 -5.07
C PRO A 154 8.60 12.78 -4.59
N ALA A 155 9.55 13.10 -5.48
CA ALA A 155 10.99 13.05 -5.20
C ALA A 155 11.44 14.08 -4.16
#